data_AF-A0A0X8CN41-F1
#
_entry.id   AF-A0A0X8CN41-F1
#
_cell.length_a   1.000
_cell.length_b   1.000
_cell.length_c   1.000
_cell.angle_alpha   90.00
_cell.angle_beta   90.00
_cell.angle_gamma   90.00
#
_symmetry.space_group_name_H-M   'P 1'
#
loop_
_entity.id
_entity.type
_entity.pdbx_description
1 polymer ?
#
loop_
_entity_poly.entity_id
_entity_poly.type
_entity_poly.pdbx_seq_one_letter_code
_entity_poly.pdbx_strand_id
1 'polypeptide(L)'
;MERSPTKIISGTTRVTANTTGYISFTTGGTTTGYMDTSGNFVMPGVSLTTSGISSTNGYFSAPTTIASNLTIAGNTGSYINFQNNGTYVQWGGGAARMTGDVTNKYLAFSTSGTEAMRIVSSGYVGIGTTAPAGPLDVSGTNGRMYLDTAGSSLVFTRSGDNSIRAAATGGKIGLYTNNNTRLLVDSTGNVSIGTGTLNASATLHVSGTARITSYTYIGDNVTPTAPLEVSGTVSATRFVGDGSGLTGIVGASSGDNIASGTTRVTANTTGYISFTTGGTTTGYMDTAGKFILPGISLTTAGVSSTNGYFSGNASTDGNFVLSASGGRLTWGAVTNDSIHGDASANNHYIRFTTSGTEAMRIVSTGYVGIGVTSPSGKTAR
;
A
#
# COMPACT_ATOMS: atom_id res chain seq x y z
N MET A 1 -41.83 -106.68 9.96
CA MET A 1 -41.12 -105.99 8.86
C MET A 1 -40.74 -104.61 9.38
N GLU A 2 -39.64 -104.48 10.11
CA GLU A 2 -39.07 -103.18 10.49
C GLU A 2 -37.59 -103.25 10.19
N ARG A 3 -37.15 -102.40 9.25
CA ARG A 3 -35.76 -102.35 8.80
C ARG A 3 -34.95 -101.65 9.88
N SER A 4 -34.02 -102.37 10.52
CA SER A 4 -32.98 -101.76 11.35
C SER A 4 -32.30 -100.64 10.56
N PRO A 5 -32.22 -99.40 11.08
CA PRO A 5 -31.52 -98.35 10.37
C PRO A 5 -30.06 -98.72 10.23
N THR A 6 -29.60 -98.78 8.98
CA THR A 6 -28.22 -99.06 8.60
C THR A 6 -27.29 -98.06 9.27
N LYS A 7 -26.59 -98.52 10.30
CA LYS A 7 -25.66 -97.72 11.09
C LYS A 7 -24.42 -97.45 10.25
N ILE A 8 -24.11 -96.19 9.98
CA ILE A 8 -22.78 -95.81 9.50
C ILE A 8 -21.83 -96.07 10.67
N ILE A 9 -21.07 -97.17 10.61
CA ILE A 9 -20.00 -97.47 11.57
C ILE A 9 -18.70 -97.03 10.89
N SER A 10 -18.29 -95.80 11.14
CA SER A 10 -16.89 -95.39 11.01
C SER A 10 -16.30 -95.36 12.43
N GLY A 11 -15.08 -95.87 12.60
CA GLY A 11 -14.49 -96.29 13.89
C GLY A 11 -14.34 -95.24 14.99
N THR A 12 -14.78 -93.99 14.81
CA THR A 12 -14.65 -92.91 15.79
C THR A 12 -15.91 -92.07 16.01
N THR A 13 -16.91 -92.10 15.12
CA THR A 13 -18.11 -91.24 15.21
C THR A 13 -19.39 -92.04 14.99
N ARG A 14 -20.37 -91.91 15.91
CA ARG A 14 -21.70 -92.53 15.81
C ARG A 14 -22.77 -91.49 15.55
N VAL A 15 -23.62 -91.75 14.56
CA VAL A 15 -24.88 -91.01 14.35
C VAL A 15 -25.99 -91.74 15.11
N THR A 16 -26.65 -91.04 16.03
CA THR A 16 -27.73 -91.62 16.85
C THR A 16 -28.99 -90.78 16.70
N ALA A 17 -30.06 -91.39 16.18
CA ALA A 17 -31.39 -90.84 16.29
C ALA A 17 -31.90 -91.09 17.72
N ASN A 18 -32.07 -90.03 18.50
CA ASN A 18 -32.56 -90.16 19.88
C ASN A 18 -34.10 -90.22 19.87
N THR A 19 -34.67 -90.96 20.81
CA THR A 19 -36.12 -91.00 21.12
C THR A 19 -36.75 -89.63 21.36
N THR A 20 -35.93 -88.60 21.64
CA THR A 20 -36.37 -87.21 21.85
C THR A 20 -36.49 -86.37 20.57
N GLY A 21 -36.25 -86.95 19.38
CA GLY A 21 -36.56 -86.31 18.08
C GLY A 21 -35.38 -85.60 17.39
N TYR A 22 -34.16 -85.81 17.86
CA TYR A 22 -32.95 -85.16 17.38
C TYR A 22 -31.95 -86.20 16.85
N ILE A 23 -31.21 -85.87 15.80
CA ILE A 23 -30.12 -86.71 15.27
C ILE A 23 -28.81 -86.16 15.78
N SER A 24 -28.02 -86.93 16.55
CA SER A 24 -26.77 -86.48 17.16
C SER A 24 -25.54 -87.20 16.61
N PHE A 25 -24.42 -86.48 16.54
CA PHE A 25 -23.08 -86.98 16.24
C PHE A 25 -22.32 -87.09 17.55
N THR A 26 -21.82 -88.28 17.87
CA THR A 26 -21.12 -88.55 19.14
C THR A 26 -19.76 -89.17 18.86
N THR A 27 -18.70 -88.59 19.43
CA THR A 27 -17.32 -89.08 19.37
C THR A 27 -16.82 -89.30 20.80
N GLY A 28 -16.33 -90.50 21.11
CA GLY A 28 -15.86 -90.84 22.46
C GLY A 28 -16.91 -90.69 23.59
N GLY A 29 -18.21 -90.75 23.27
CA GLY A 29 -19.30 -90.59 24.24
C GLY A 29 -19.81 -89.15 24.43
N THR A 30 -19.17 -88.15 23.81
CA THR A 30 -19.60 -86.74 23.88
C THR A 30 -20.29 -86.33 22.58
N THR A 31 -21.43 -85.64 22.67
CA THR A 31 -22.13 -85.09 21.50
C THR A 31 -21.33 -83.92 20.93
N THR A 32 -20.86 -84.06 19.70
CA THR A 32 -20.07 -83.06 18.96
C THR A 32 -20.92 -82.27 17.95
N GLY A 33 -22.18 -82.67 17.75
CA GLY A 33 -23.19 -81.90 17.04
C GLY A 33 -24.55 -82.60 17.04
N TYR A 34 -25.64 -81.91 16.72
CA TYR A 34 -26.97 -82.49 16.57
C TYR A 34 -27.87 -81.70 15.61
N MET A 35 -28.84 -82.35 14.98
CA MET A 35 -29.99 -81.69 14.36
C MET A 35 -31.12 -81.60 15.38
N ASP A 36 -31.71 -80.42 15.50
CA ASP A 36 -32.85 -80.18 16.38
C ASP A 36 -34.21 -80.60 15.83
N THR A 37 -35.25 -80.66 16.69
CA THR A 37 -36.62 -80.96 16.26
C THR A 37 -37.19 -79.90 15.33
N SER A 38 -36.53 -78.74 15.24
CA SER A 38 -36.86 -77.67 14.29
C SER A 38 -36.04 -77.77 13.00
N GLY A 39 -35.22 -78.81 12.84
CA GLY A 39 -34.38 -79.06 11.67
C GLY A 39 -33.08 -78.26 11.62
N ASN A 40 -32.71 -77.53 12.67
CA ASN A 40 -31.46 -76.79 12.71
C ASN A 40 -30.29 -77.71 13.05
N PHE A 41 -29.18 -77.59 12.33
CA PHE A 41 -27.95 -78.30 12.63
C PHE A 41 -27.07 -77.48 13.58
N VAL A 42 -26.83 -78.00 14.79
CA VAL A 42 -26.05 -77.37 15.86
C VAL A 42 -24.71 -78.10 16.03
N MET A 43 -23.60 -77.40 15.83
CA MET A 43 -22.25 -77.90 16.10
C MET A 43 -21.44 -76.85 16.88
N PRO A 44 -20.97 -77.15 18.10
CA PRO A 44 -20.02 -76.30 18.80
C PRO A 44 -18.67 -76.28 18.07
N GLY A 45 -18.16 -75.10 17.71
CA GLY A 45 -16.80 -74.92 17.19
C GLY A 45 -16.57 -75.39 15.75
N VAL A 46 -17.42 -74.97 14.80
CA VAL A 46 -17.22 -75.28 13.37
C VAL A 46 -15.96 -74.59 12.84
N SER A 47 -14.87 -75.35 12.66
CA SER A 47 -13.67 -74.93 11.95
C SER A 47 -13.77 -75.37 10.49
N LEU A 48 -14.01 -74.45 9.56
CA LEU A 48 -14.11 -74.76 8.13
C LEU A 48 -12.74 -74.62 7.47
N THR A 49 -12.23 -75.71 6.88
CA THR A 49 -10.91 -75.75 6.25
C THR A 49 -10.94 -75.62 4.72
N THR A 50 -12.10 -75.74 4.06
CA THR A 50 -12.12 -75.79 2.57
C THR A 50 -13.30 -75.12 1.85
N SER A 51 -14.48 -74.96 2.43
CA SER A 51 -15.62 -74.27 1.78
C SER A 51 -16.54 -73.67 2.83
N GLY A 52 -16.85 -72.37 2.74
CA GLY A 52 -17.66 -71.64 3.73
C GLY A 52 -19.05 -72.24 4.03
N ILE A 53 -19.73 -71.72 5.07
CA ILE A 53 -21.13 -72.07 5.36
C ILE A 53 -22.03 -71.39 4.30
N SER A 54 -22.78 -72.18 3.53
CA SER A 54 -23.89 -71.67 2.71
C SER A 54 -25.18 -71.74 3.52
N SER A 55 -25.65 -70.61 4.03
CA SER A 55 -26.89 -70.50 4.79
C SER A 55 -27.72 -69.34 4.27
N THR A 56 -29.04 -69.52 4.15
CA THR A 56 -29.95 -68.41 3.83
C THR A 56 -29.94 -67.34 4.93
N ASN A 57 -29.85 -67.77 6.21
CA ASN A 57 -29.70 -66.91 7.38
C ASN A 57 -28.59 -67.48 8.28
N GLY A 58 -27.62 -66.65 8.68
CA GLY A 58 -26.58 -67.00 9.66
C GLY A 58 -26.75 -66.16 10.94
N TYR A 59 -26.83 -66.81 12.09
CA TYR A 59 -26.95 -66.15 13.39
C TYR A 59 -25.82 -66.59 14.33
N PHE A 60 -25.08 -65.63 14.88
CA PHE A 60 -24.10 -65.87 15.93
C PHE A 60 -24.73 -65.48 17.27
N SER A 61 -24.95 -66.45 18.16
CA SER A 61 -25.61 -66.25 19.46
C SER A 61 -24.70 -65.68 20.56
N ALA A 62 -23.42 -65.47 20.24
CA ALA A 62 -22.42 -64.91 21.14
C ALA A 62 -21.43 -64.02 20.35
N PRO A 63 -20.71 -63.10 21.01
CA PRO A 63 -19.63 -62.34 20.38
C PRO A 63 -18.66 -63.29 19.66
N THR A 64 -18.56 -63.13 18.34
CA THR A 64 -17.76 -64.01 17.49
C THR A 64 -16.63 -63.21 16.86
N THR A 65 -15.39 -63.66 17.07
CA THR A 65 -14.20 -63.07 16.44
C THR A 65 -13.92 -63.77 15.13
N ILE A 66 -13.93 -63.05 14.01
CA ILE A 66 -13.49 -63.58 12.72
C ILE A 66 -11.98 -63.31 12.60
N ALA A 67 -11.17 -64.37 12.60
CA ALA A 67 -9.71 -64.29 12.71
C ALA A 67 -8.98 -63.81 11.45
N SER A 68 -9.68 -63.71 10.31
CA SER A 68 -9.11 -63.20 9.06
C SER A 68 -10.13 -62.28 8.37
N ASN A 69 -10.68 -62.65 7.21
CA ASN A 69 -11.59 -61.78 6.47
C ASN A 69 -13.03 -62.30 6.57
N LEU A 70 -13.99 -61.39 6.79
CA LEU A 70 -15.39 -61.62 6.46
C LEU A 70 -15.61 -61.21 5.00
N THR A 71 -15.67 -62.19 4.09
CA THR A 71 -15.90 -61.95 2.66
C THR A 71 -17.38 -62.10 2.32
N ILE A 72 -18.03 -61.06 1.80
CA ILE A 72 -19.35 -61.16 1.15
C ILE A 72 -19.14 -61.01 -0.35
N ALA A 73 -19.16 -62.13 -1.09
CA ALA A 73 -18.94 -62.15 -2.54
C ALA A 73 -20.25 -62.45 -3.29
N GLY A 74 -20.43 -61.80 -4.45
CA GLY A 74 -21.32 -62.32 -5.51
C GLY A 74 -22.77 -61.84 -5.55
N ASN A 75 -23.17 -60.78 -4.83
CA ASN A 75 -24.53 -60.24 -4.93
C ASN A 75 -24.52 -58.72 -5.05
N THR A 76 -25.12 -58.21 -6.12
CA THR A 76 -25.44 -56.79 -6.30
C THR A 76 -26.36 -56.33 -5.17
N GLY A 77 -25.90 -55.38 -4.35
CA GLY A 77 -26.68 -54.85 -3.22
C GLY A 77 -26.41 -55.52 -1.87
N SER A 78 -25.42 -56.40 -1.74
CA SER A 78 -24.96 -56.91 -0.44
C SER A 78 -24.30 -55.84 0.41
N TYR A 79 -24.69 -55.74 1.68
CA TYR A 79 -24.07 -54.88 2.69
C TYR A 79 -23.87 -55.66 4.00
N ILE A 80 -22.79 -55.38 4.73
CA ILE A 80 -22.66 -55.86 6.11
C ILE A 80 -23.52 -54.96 6.97
N ASN A 81 -24.66 -55.48 7.44
CA ASN A 81 -25.52 -54.75 8.36
C ASN A 81 -25.08 -55.01 9.80
N PHE A 82 -24.30 -54.09 10.37
CA PHE A 82 -24.02 -54.06 11.80
C PHE A 82 -25.22 -53.49 12.55
N GLN A 83 -26.32 -54.24 12.63
CA GLN A 83 -27.46 -53.86 13.47
C GLN A 83 -27.08 -54.08 14.92
N ASN A 84 -26.97 -53.00 15.70
CA ASN A 84 -27.06 -53.09 17.14
C ASN A 84 -28.20 -52.19 17.64
N ASN A 85 -29.06 -52.79 18.46
CA ASN A 85 -30.19 -52.18 19.15
C ASN A 85 -29.68 -51.23 20.25
N GLY A 86 -29.22 -50.03 19.90
CA GLY A 86 -29.12 -49.00 20.93
C GLY A 86 -28.48 -47.66 20.61
N THR A 87 -27.41 -47.53 19.81
CA THR A 87 -26.78 -46.19 19.65
C THR A 87 -25.77 -46.01 18.51
N TYR A 88 -24.92 -46.99 18.19
CA TYR A 88 -23.81 -46.78 17.24
C TYR A 88 -23.51 -47.98 16.32
N VAL A 89 -23.13 -47.69 15.07
CA VAL A 89 -22.44 -48.62 14.14
C VAL A 89 -20.94 -48.37 14.24
N GLN A 90 -20.15 -49.30 14.77
CA GLN A 90 -18.70 -49.13 14.98
C GLN A 90 -17.87 -50.04 14.06
N TRP A 91 -16.85 -49.45 13.44
CA TRP A 91 -15.79 -50.16 12.74
C TRP A 91 -14.46 -49.84 13.43
N GLY A 92 -13.73 -50.85 13.91
CA GLY A 92 -12.49 -50.66 14.68
C GLY A 92 -12.67 -50.76 16.20
N GLY A 93 -11.61 -50.49 16.97
CA GLY A 93 -11.53 -50.66 18.43
C GLY A 93 -11.59 -49.33 19.20
N GLY A 94 -11.40 -49.36 20.53
CA GLY A 94 -11.54 -48.17 21.38
C GLY A 94 -10.64 -46.99 21.00
N ALA A 95 -9.42 -47.24 20.54
CA ALA A 95 -8.46 -46.18 20.20
C ALA A 95 -8.61 -45.64 18.77
N ALA A 96 -8.99 -46.46 17.80
CA ALA A 96 -9.18 -46.06 16.41
C ALA A 96 -10.47 -46.68 15.88
N ARG A 97 -11.46 -45.84 15.59
CA ARG A 97 -12.79 -46.28 15.15
C ARG A 97 -13.47 -45.28 14.23
N MET A 98 -14.34 -45.81 13.38
CA MET A 98 -15.39 -45.06 12.70
C MET A 98 -16.72 -45.39 13.37
N THR A 99 -17.54 -44.39 13.64
CA THR A 99 -18.80 -44.56 14.38
C THR A 99 -19.92 -43.79 13.70
N GLY A 100 -20.99 -44.48 13.32
CA GLY A 100 -22.25 -43.85 12.90
C GLY A 100 -23.23 -43.80 14.06
N ASP A 101 -23.65 -42.60 14.46
CA ASP A 101 -24.72 -42.40 15.44
C ASP A 101 -26.05 -42.25 14.71
N VAL A 102 -27.00 -43.13 15.00
CA VAL A 102 -28.33 -43.13 14.35
C VAL A 102 -29.32 -42.18 15.01
N THR A 103 -29.09 -41.81 16.28
CA THR A 103 -29.94 -40.91 17.07
C THR A 103 -29.60 -39.45 16.73
N ASN A 104 -28.32 -39.11 16.84
CA ASN A 104 -27.77 -37.78 16.55
C ASN A 104 -27.36 -37.61 15.07
N LYS A 105 -27.48 -38.68 14.26
CA LYS A 105 -27.35 -38.68 12.79
C LYS A 105 -26.00 -38.12 12.32
N TYR A 106 -24.90 -38.58 12.90
CA TYR A 106 -23.56 -38.19 12.49
C TYR A 106 -22.67 -39.40 12.18
N LEU A 107 -21.63 -39.17 11.37
CA LEU A 107 -20.51 -40.09 11.17
C LEU A 107 -19.25 -39.48 11.79
N ALA A 108 -18.62 -40.17 12.73
CA ALA A 108 -17.40 -39.72 13.40
C ALA A 108 -16.21 -40.65 13.12
N PHE A 109 -15.04 -40.05 13.00
CA PHE A 109 -13.74 -40.71 12.87
C PHE A 109 -12.94 -40.38 14.13
N SER A 110 -12.57 -41.41 14.89
CA SER A 110 -11.83 -41.28 16.14
C SER A 110 -10.44 -41.88 16.00
N THR A 111 -9.43 -41.18 16.53
CA THR A 111 -8.06 -41.66 16.71
C THR A 111 -7.61 -41.35 18.13
N SER A 112 -6.76 -42.22 18.68
CA SER A 112 -6.32 -42.18 20.09
C SER A 112 -7.47 -42.03 21.11
N GLY A 113 -8.66 -42.56 20.81
CA GLY A 113 -9.85 -42.47 21.67
C GLY A 113 -10.59 -41.13 21.63
N THR A 114 -10.17 -40.19 20.78
CA THR A 114 -10.80 -38.87 20.61
C THR A 114 -11.36 -38.70 19.21
N GLU A 115 -12.43 -37.92 19.05
CA GLU A 115 -12.97 -37.60 17.72
C GLU A 115 -12.05 -36.63 16.97
N ALA A 116 -11.53 -37.07 15.83
CA ALA A 116 -10.65 -36.27 14.97
C ALA A 116 -11.44 -35.54 13.87
N MET A 117 -12.47 -36.19 13.33
CA MET A 117 -13.33 -35.64 12.27
C MET A 117 -14.77 -36.14 12.45
N ARG A 118 -15.75 -35.31 12.08
CA ARG A 118 -17.18 -35.65 12.11
C ARG A 118 -17.90 -35.08 10.88
N ILE A 119 -18.89 -35.81 10.37
CA ILE A 119 -19.90 -35.33 9.43
C ILE A 119 -21.25 -35.35 10.15
N VAL A 120 -21.86 -34.19 10.37
CA VAL A 120 -23.14 -34.07 11.06
C VAL A 120 -24.33 -34.22 10.11
N SER A 121 -25.55 -34.26 10.65
CA SER A 121 -26.78 -34.47 9.87
C SER A 121 -27.06 -33.41 8.80
N SER A 122 -26.48 -32.21 8.91
CA SER A 122 -26.55 -31.16 7.88
C SER A 122 -25.53 -31.34 6.75
N GLY A 123 -24.69 -32.37 6.79
CA GLY A 123 -23.62 -32.63 5.81
C GLY A 123 -22.34 -31.85 6.07
N TYR A 124 -22.26 -31.08 7.16
CA TYR A 124 -21.08 -30.29 7.50
C TYR A 124 -19.96 -31.17 8.06
N VAL A 125 -18.74 -30.89 7.63
CA VAL A 125 -17.53 -31.59 8.05
C VAL A 125 -16.85 -30.77 9.14
N GLY A 126 -16.74 -31.33 10.34
CA GLY A 126 -15.91 -30.83 11.41
C GLY A 126 -14.58 -31.59 11.48
N ILE A 127 -13.46 -30.89 11.61
CA ILE A 127 -12.15 -31.46 11.96
C ILE A 127 -11.74 -30.83 13.28
N GLY A 128 -11.55 -31.64 14.33
CA GLY A 128 -11.28 -31.17 15.69
C GLY A 128 -12.44 -30.43 16.38
N THR A 129 -13.66 -30.51 15.83
CA THR A 129 -14.90 -30.00 16.43
C THR A 129 -16.04 -30.99 16.26
N THR A 130 -16.92 -31.09 17.26
CA THR A 130 -18.12 -31.93 17.24
C THR A 130 -19.36 -31.19 16.74
N ALA A 131 -19.28 -29.86 16.58
CA ALA A 131 -20.37 -28.98 16.20
C ALA A 131 -19.89 -27.97 15.13
N PRO A 132 -19.65 -28.42 13.89
CA PRO A 132 -19.17 -27.55 12.81
C PRO A 132 -20.18 -26.43 12.50
N ALA A 133 -19.72 -25.19 12.46
CA ALA A 133 -20.57 -24.01 12.23
C ALA A 133 -20.88 -23.75 10.73
N GLY A 134 -20.20 -24.45 9.83
CA GLY A 134 -20.38 -24.34 8.38
C GLY A 134 -19.93 -25.60 7.64
N PRO A 135 -20.02 -25.64 6.29
CA PRO A 135 -19.76 -26.83 5.48
C PRO A 135 -18.44 -27.54 5.76
N LEU A 136 -17.40 -26.76 6.06
CA LEU A 136 -16.14 -27.23 6.60
C LEU A 136 -15.76 -26.32 7.77
N ASP A 137 -15.56 -26.91 8.94
CA ASP A 137 -15.08 -26.23 10.14
C ASP A 137 -13.89 -26.99 10.71
N VAL A 138 -12.75 -26.32 10.81
CA VAL A 138 -11.50 -26.89 11.32
C VAL A 138 -11.15 -26.15 12.60
N SER A 139 -11.26 -26.83 13.73
CA SER A 139 -10.99 -26.30 15.05
C SER A 139 -9.76 -26.96 15.68
N GLY A 140 -8.96 -26.17 16.38
CA GLY A 140 -7.76 -26.62 17.07
C GLY A 140 -6.71 -25.51 17.19
N THR A 141 -5.74 -25.69 18.09
CA THR A 141 -4.71 -24.66 18.40
C THR A 141 -3.78 -24.35 17.22
N ASN A 142 -3.71 -25.23 16.21
CA ASN A 142 -2.83 -25.10 15.04
C ASN A 142 -3.55 -25.46 13.72
N GLY A 143 -4.73 -24.89 13.47
CA GLY A 143 -5.51 -25.08 12.24
C GLY A 143 -4.83 -24.54 10.98
N ARG A 144 -3.74 -25.18 10.52
CA ARG A 144 -3.03 -24.87 9.28
C ARG A 144 -3.48 -25.79 8.16
N MET A 145 -3.71 -25.21 6.98
CA MET A 145 -3.85 -25.95 5.73
C MET A 145 -2.48 -26.05 5.05
N TYR A 146 -1.95 -27.27 4.90
CA TYR A 146 -0.71 -27.51 4.18
C TYR A 146 -1.00 -27.75 2.69
N LEU A 147 -0.25 -27.05 1.83
CA LEU A 147 -0.30 -27.18 0.38
C LEU A 147 1.12 -27.58 -0.09
N ASP A 148 1.32 -28.86 -0.38
CA ASP A 148 2.64 -29.53 -0.41
C ASP A 148 3.34 -29.56 -1.79
N THR A 149 2.87 -28.81 -2.79
CA THR A 149 3.40 -28.92 -4.17
C THR A 149 3.80 -27.59 -4.78
N ALA A 150 4.80 -27.61 -5.67
CA ALA A 150 5.17 -26.46 -6.49
C ALA A 150 3.95 -26.01 -7.33
N GLY A 151 3.61 -24.72 -7.25
CA GLY A 151 2.45 -24.16 -7.93
C GLY A 151 1.12 -24.32 -7.18
N SER A 152 1.13 -24.82 -5.94
CA SER A 152 -0.06 -24.80 -5.08
C SER A 152 -0.64 -23.39 -4.94
N SER A 153 -1.97 -23.27 -5.04
CA SER A 153 -2.69 -22.01 -4.90
C SER A 153 -3.98 -22.21 -4.10
N LEU A 154 -4.32 -21.23 -3.27
CA LEU A 154 -5.66 -21.11 -2.68
C LEU A 154 -6.52 -20.27 -3.62
N VAL A 155 -7.46 -20.91 -4.33
CA VAL A 155 -8.29 -20.26 -5.35
C VAL A 155 -9.74 -20.15 -4.86
N PHE A 156 -10.33 -18.97 -5.00
CA PHE A 156 -11.75 -18.73 -4.77
C PHE A 156 -12.46 -18.51 -6.12
N THR A 157 -13.45 -19.35 -6.45
CA THR A 157 -14.09 -19.40 -7.79
C THR A 157 -15.56 -18.96 -7.82
N ARG A 158 -16.15 -18.60 -6.68
CA ARG A 158 -17.57 -18.21 -6.60
C ARG A 158 -17.82 -16.85 -7.21
N SER A 159 -19.03 -16.66 -7.77
CA SER A 159 -19.56 -15.33 -8.10
C SER A 159 -19.95 -14.60 -6.80
N GLY A 160 -19.44 -13.37 -6.64
CA GLY A 160 -19.60 -12.54 -5.45
C GLY A 160 -18.26 -12.24 -4.75
N ASP A 161 -18.33 -11.61 -3.58
CA ASP A 161 -17.14 -11.21 -2.82
C ASP A 161 -16.48 -12.42 -2.15
N ASN A 162 -15.20 -12.61 -2.41
CA ASN A 162 -14.37 -13.57 -1.71
C ASN A 162 -13.57 -12.81 -0.62
N SER A 163 -13.47 -13.38 0.58
CA SER A 163 -12.79 -12.71 1.69
C SER A 163 -11.88 -13.65 2.47
N ILE A 164 -10.80 -13.09 3.00
CA ILE A 164 -9.95 -13.68 4.03
C ILE A 164 -10.21 -12.85 5.29
N ARG A 165 -10.60 -13.50 6.39
CA ARG A 165 -11.05 -12.80 7.61
C ARG A 165 -10.36 -13.34 8.85
N ALA A 166 -9.80 -12.45 9.64
CA ALA A 166 -9.37 -12.73 11.01
C ALA A 166 -10.46 -12.24 11.99
N ALA A 167 -11.43 -13.10 12.32
CA ALA A 167 -12.64 -12.71 13.05
C ALA A 167 -12.47 -12.56 14.57
N ALA A 168 -11.38 -13.10 15.14
CA ALA A 168 -11.10 -13.01 16.57
C ALA A 168 -10.61 -11.60 16.95
N THR A 169 -10.86 -11.18 18.20
CA THR A 169 -10.33 -9.94 18.77
C THR A 169 -8.80 -9.95 18.69
N GLY A 170 -8.20 -8.91 18.08
CA GLY A 170 -6.75 -8.86 17.84
C GLY A 170 -6.28 -9.69 16.64
N GLY A 171 -7.20 -10.28 15.87
CA GLY A 171 -6.90 -11.06 14.68
C GLY A 171 -6.12 -10.26 13.65
N LYS A 172 -5.16 -10.93 12.98
CA LYS A 172 -4.29 -10.34 11.97
C LYS A 172 -4.32 -11.17 10.70
N ILE A 173 -4.14 -10.52 9.56
CA ILE A 173 -3.98 -11.18 8.26
C ILE A 173 -2.55 -10.93 7.80
N GLY A 174 -1.78 -12.00 7.57
CA GLY A 174 -0.37 -11.89 7.19
C GLY A 174 0.00 -12.76 6.00
N LEU A 175 0.89 -12.25 5.16
CA LEU A 175 1.59 -13.01 4.12
C LEU A 175 3.05 -13.17 4.53
N TYR A 176 3.53 -14.41 4.54
CA TYR A 176 4.85 -14.77 5.05
C TYR A 176 5.67 -15.49 3.98
N THR A 177 6.97 -15.21 3.92
CA THR A 177 7.94 -16.04 3.20
C THR A 177 9.13 -16.33 4.11
N ASN A 178 9.55 -17.58 4.19
CA ASN A 178 10.63 -18.02 5.10
C ASN A 178 10.41 -17.54 6.55
N ASN A 179 9.17 -17.64 7.06
CA ASN A 179 8.75 -17.13 8.38
C ASN A 179 8.92 -15.61 8.59
N ASN A 180 9.22 -14.84 7.55
CA ASN A 180 9.28 -13.39 7.60
C ASN A 180 7.99 -12.79 7.07
N THR A 181 7.49 -11.79 7.77
CA THR A 181 6.32 -11.02 7.37
C THR A 181 6.64 -10.18 6.13
N ARG A 182 5.81 -10.28 5.09
CA ARG A 182 5.90 -9.48 3.86
C ARG A 182 4.77 -8.47 3.74
N LEU A 183 3.58 -8.88 4.14
CA LEU A 183 2.41 -8.01 4.32
C LEU A 183 1.73 -8.41 5.62
N LEU A 184 1.34 -7.44 6.43
CA LEU A 184 0.58 -7.67 7.65
C LEU A 184 -0.51 -6.61 7.79
N VAL A 185 -1.73 -7.05 8.07
CA VAL A 185 -2.86 -6.21 8.46
C VAL A 185 -3.22 -6.55 9.90
N ASP A 186 -3.23 -5.56 10.77
CA ASP A 186 -3.63 -5.74 12.17
C ASP A 186 -5.12 -5.47 12.42
N SER A 187 -5.57 -5.75 13.64
CA SER A 187 -6.97 -5.57 14.03
C SER A 187 -7.41 -4.11 14.13
N THR A 188 -6.49 -3.15 14.06
CA THR A 188 -6.79 -1.70 14.03
C THR A 188 -6.83 -1.14 12.61
N GLY A 189 -6.50 -1.96 11.61
CA GLY A 189 -6.50 -1.58 10.20
C GLY A 189 -5.16 -1.09 9.66
N ASN A 190 -4.08 -1.14 10.45
CA ASN A 190 -2.76 -0.77 9.95
C ASN A 190 -2.20 -1.87 9.05
N VAL A 191 -1.59 -1.46 7.95
CA VAL A 191 -0.97 -2.30 6.94
C VAL A 191 0.53 -2.07 6.96
N SER A 192 1.32 -3.13 7.12
CA SER A 192 2.78 -3.10 7.00
C SER A 192 3.23 -3.93 5.81
N ILE A 193 4.13 -3.39 5.01
CA ILE A 193 4.73 -4.04 3.83
C ILE A 193 6.24 -4.02 3.96
N GLY A 194 6.87 -5.18 3.85
CA GLY A 194 8.33 -5.33 3.96
C GLY A 194 8.89 -5.24 5.38
N THR A 195 8.04 -5.08 6.41
CA THR A 195 8.40 -5.19 7.83
C THR A 195 7.55 -6.23 8.54
N GLY A 196 8.09 -6.83 9.60
CA GLY A 196 7.30 -7.54 10.63
C GLY A 196 6.81 -6.65 11.76
N THR A 197 7.25 -5.39 11.80
CA THR A 197 6.89 -4.40 12.81
C THR A 197 5.74 -3.52 12.32
N LEU A 198 4.62 -3.59 13.04
CA LEU A 198 3.49 -2.68 12.85
C LEU A 198 3.89 -1.30 13.39
N ASN A 199 3.77 -0.27 12.55
CA ASN A 199 3.96 1.11 12.99
C ASN A 199 2.61 1.68 13.38
N ALA A 200 2.36 1.85 14.69
CA ALA A 200 1.10 2.42 15.19
C ALA A 200 0.89 3.89 14.79
N SER A 201 1.93 4.57 14.29
CA SER A 201 1.87 5.96 13.84
C SER A 201 1.49 6.11 12.36
N ALA A 202 1.33 5.01 11.60
CA ALA A 202 0.94 5.06 10.18
C ALA A 202 0.01 3.89 9.80
N THR A 203 -1.11 4.22 9.15
CA THR A 203 -2.06 3.21 8.66
C THR A 203 -1.50 2.37 7.52
N LEU A 204 -0.57 2.91 6.72
CA LEU A 204 0.21 2.16 5.76
C LEU A 204 1.70 2.45 5.97
N HIS A 205 2.48 1.42 6.28
CA HIS A 205 3.92 1.49 6.44
C HIS A 205 4.62 0.56 5.44
N VAL A 206 5.50 1.13 4.62
CA VAL A 206 6.31 0.37 3.66
C VAL A 206 7.78 0.52 4.01
N SER A 207 8.45 -0.57 4.39
CA SER A 207 9.91 -0.57 4.52
C SER A 207 10.54 -0.95 3.20
N GLY A 208 10.95 0.07 2.45
CA GLY A 208 11.53 -0.06 1.12
C GLY A 208 11.00 1.04 0.22
N THR A 209 10.94 0.75 -1.09
CA THR A 209 10.44 1.69 -2.08
C THR A 209 9.02 1.33 -2.51
N ALA A 210 8.15 2.34 -2.61
CA ALA A 210 6.84 2.22 -3.23
C ALA A 210 6.92 2.85 -4.63
N ARG A 211 6.62 2.06 -5.67
CA ARG A 211 6.53 2.55 -7.06
C ARG A 211 5.07 2.63 -7.47
N ILE A 212 4.59 3.85 -7.76
CA ILE A 212 3.23 4.11 -8.24
C ILE A 212 3.31 4.57 -9.69
N THR A 213 2.61 3.90 -10.61
CA THR A 213 2.70 4.13 -12.07
C THR A 213 1.67 5.13 -12.60
N SER A 214 0.71 5.52 -11.76
CA SER A 214 -0.29 6.55 -12.04
C SER A 214 -0.25 7.58 -10.92
N TYR A 215 -1.39 7.98 -10.35
CA TYR A 215 -1.46 8.98 -9.30
C TYR A 215 -1.59 8.36 -7.90
N THR A 216 -1.02 9.04 -6.91
CA THR A 216 -1.36 8.83 -5.50
C THR A 216 -2.18 10.03 -5.04
N TYR A 217 -3.33 9.78 -4.44
CA TYR A 217 -4.10 10.82 -3.76
C TYR A 217 -3.56 10.95 -2.32
N ILE A 218 -3.00 12.11 -1.97
CA ILE A 218 -2.38 12.38 -0.68
C ILE A 218 -3.20 13.48 0.01
N GLY A 219 -3.90 13.14 1.10
CA GLY A 219 -4.96 13.96 1.70
C GLY A 219 -6.35 13.58 1.17
N ASP A 220 -7.41 13.87 1.91
CA ASP A 220 -8.80 13.77 1.43
C ASP A 220 -9.22 15.07 0.69
N ASN A 221 -10.48 15.19 0.25
CA ASN A 221 -11.01 16.44 -0.32
C ASN A 221 -11.32 17.49 0.77
N VAL A 222 -10.49 17.52 1.80
CA VAL A 222 -10.56 18.39 2.96
C VAL A 222 -9.17 18.97 3.14
N THR A 223 -9.08 20.18 3.69
CA THR A 223 -7.78 20.82 3.91
C THR A 223 -6.92 19.91 4.79
N PRO A 224 -5.78 19.40 4.31
CA PRO A 224 -4.94 18.50 5.09
C PRO A 224 -4.57 19.17 6.42
N THR A 225 -4.73 18.47 7.53
CA THR A 225 -4.35 18.99 8.86
C THR A 225 -2.85 18.85 9.14
N ALA A 226 -2.11 18.16 8.26
CA ALA A 226 -0.66 17.99 8.33
C ALA A 226 -0.04 18.13 6.93
N PRO A 227 1.19 18.67 6.82
CA PRO A 227 1.88 18.80 5.53
C PRO A 227 2.32 17.44 4.98
N LEU A 228 2.48 17.36 3.66
CA LEU A 228 3.26 16.29 3.05
C LEU A 228 4.74 16.48 3.43
N GLU A 229 5.28 15.56 4.23
CA GLU A 229 6.69 15.53 4.57
C GLU A 229 7.47 14.69 3.54
N VAL A 230 8.48 15.29 2.92
CA VAL A 230 9.41 14.60 2.00
C VAL A 230 10.83 14.85 2.46
N SER A 231 11.48 13.82 3.00
CA SER A 231 12.92 13.85 3.24
C SER A 231 13.66 13.60 1.92
N GLY A 232 14.01 14.67 1.20
CA GLY A 232 14.76 14.59 -0.06
C GLY A 232 14.29 15.62 -1.07
N THR A 233 14.42 15.28 -2.35
CA THR A 233 13.99 16.14 -3.46
C THR A 233 12.62 15.72 -4.01
N VAL A 234 11.79 16.69 -4.33
CA VAL A 234 10.56 16.48 -5.10
C VAL A 234 10.82 16.86 -6.55
N SER A 235 10.77 15.88 -7.46
CA SER A 235 10.79 16.12 -8.89
C SER A 235 9.36 16.20 -9.42
N ALA A 236 8.97 17.36 -9.92
CA ALA A 236 7.66 17.60 -10.48
C ALA A 236 7.77 18.42 -11.77
N THR A 237 6.90 18.18 -12.74
CA THR A 237 6.80 19.01 -13.96
C THR A 237 6.20 20.38 -13.66
N ARG A 238 5.33 20.47 -12.64
CA ARG A 238 4.69 21.71 -12.18
C ARG A 238 4.23 21.58 -10.73
N PHE A 239 4.50 22.59 -9.92
CA PHE A 239 3.83 22.81 -8.64
C PHE A 239 2.65 23.75 -8.87
N VAL A 240 1.45 23.39 -8.40
CA VAL A 240 0.26 24.25 -8.44
C VAL A 240 -0.08 24.63 -7.00
N GLY A 241 0.02 25.91 -6.67
CA GLY A 241 -0.21 26.45 -5.33
C GLY A 241 0.14 27.94 -5.30
N ASP A 242 -0.14 28.62 -4.19
CA ASP A 242 0.20 30.04 -4.00
C ASP A 242 1.71 30.27 -3.74
N GLY A 243 2.45 29.20 -3.43
CA GLY A 243 3.88 29.21 -3.15
C GLY A 243 4.28 29.97 -1.89
N SER A 244 3.32 30.52 -1.13
CA SER A 244 3.58 31.46 -0.04
C SER A 244 4.26 30.81 1.16
N GLY A 245 4.03 29.51 1.35
CA GLY A 245 4.66 28.68 2.38
C GLY A 245 5.98 28.01 1.97
N LEU A 246 6.42 28.16 0.72
CA LEU A 246 7.71 27.60 0.29
C LEU A 246 8.84 28.44 0.87
N THR A 247 9.61 27.84 1.76
CA THR A 247 10.81 28.45 2.37
C THR A 247 12.03 27.56 2.09
N GLY A 248 13.24 28.10 2.22
CA GLY A 248 14.46 27.30 2.02
C GLY A 248 14.69 26.82 0.58
N ILE A 249 14.05 27.44 -0.43
CA ILE A 249 14.41 27.25 -1.84
C ILE A 249 15.77 27.92 -2.07
N VAL A 250 16.85 27.17 -1.79
CA VAL A 250 18.21 27.60 -2.10
C VAL A 250 18.42 27.33 -3.58
N GLY A 251 18.36 28.38 -4.40
CA GLY A 251 18.48 28.26 -5.85
C GLY A 251 19.75 27.49 -6.26
N ALA A 252 19.54 26.36 -6.93
CA ALA A 252 20.57 25.70 -7.70
C ALA A 252 20.97 26.62 -8.85
N SER A 253 22.01 27.46 -8.66
CA SER A 253 22.88 28.10 -9.68
C SER A 253 22.29 28.71 -10.97
N SER A 254 20.97 28.82 -11.13
CA SER A 254 20.29 29.40 -12.30
C SER A 254 18.91 29.86 -11.85
N GLY A 255 18.76 31.18 -11.74
CA GLY A 255 17.70 31.83 -10.99
C GLY A 255 16.28 31.59 -11.49
N ASP A 256 15.35 31.60 -10.54
CA ASP A 256 14.11 32.37 -10.64
C ASP A 256 13.60 32.67 -9.21
N ASN A 257 13.18 33.91 -8.97
CA ASN A 257 12.78 34.54 -7.68
C ASN A 257 13.93 34.89 -6.71
N ILE A 258 14.41 36.13 -6.76
CA ILE A 258 15.39 36.68 -5.80
C ILE A 258 14.67 36.95 -4.46
N ALA A 259 14.52 35.90 -3.66
CA ALA A 259 14.22 35.99 -2.25
C ALA A 259 15.52 35.84 -1.46
N SER A 260 16.22 36.94 -1.21
CA SER A 260 17.31 36.99 -0.24
C SER A 260 16.77 37.47 1.10
N GLY A 261 17.21 36.87 2.21
CA GLY A 261 16.72 37.12 3.57
C GLY A 261 16.82 38.56 4.09
N THR A 262 17.35 39.51 3.31
CA THR A 262 17.44 40.93 3.65
C THR A 262 16.84 41.89 2.62
N THR A 263 16.59 41.47 1.37
CA THR A 263 16.02 42.35 0.31
C THR A 263 15.15 41.54 -0.64
N ARG A 264 13.94 42.03 -0.92
CA ARG A 264 12.94 41.39 -1.81
C ARG A 264 12.73 42.25 -3.06
N VAL A 265 12.57 41.58 -4.20
CA VAL A 265 12.01 42.19 -5.43
C VAL A 265 10.55 41.74 -5.53
N THR A 266 9.61 42.68 -5.43
CA THR A 266 8.16 42.39 -5.45
C THR A 266 7.55 42.91 -6.74
N ALA A 267 6.97 42.03 -7.56
CA ALA A 267 6.05 42.43 -8.62
C ALA A 267 4.70 42.74 -7.97
N ASN A 268 4.43 44.01 -7.68
CA ASN A 268 3.17 44.42 -7.04
C ASN A 268 2.00 44.23 -8.01
N THR A 269 0.86 43.81 -7.46
CA THR A 269 -0.43 43.71 -8.18
C THR A 269 -0.91 45.04 -8.77
N THR A 270 -0.29 46.15 -8.38
CA THR A 270 -0.53 47.52 -8.88
C THR A 270 0.38 47.94 -10.03
N GLY A 271 1.14 47.02 -10.64
CA GLY A 271 1.81 47.24 -11.93
C GLY A 271 3.23 47.80 -11.88
N TYR A 272 3.94 47.67 -10.75
CA TYR A 272 5.36 48.01 -10.66
C TYR A 272 6.18 46.94 -9.93
N ILE A 273 7.44 46.80 -10.34
CA ILE A 273 8.45 45.97 -9.65
C ILE A 273 9.16 46.85 -8.62
N SER A 274 9.12 46.52 -7.33
CA SER A 274 9.79 47.27 -6.26
C SER A 274 10.92 46.48 -5.59
N PHE A 275 12.00 47.18 -5.24
CA PHE A 275 13.06 46.75 -4.33
C PHE A 275 12.67 47.18 -2.92
N THR A 276 12.54 46.23 -2.00
CA THR A 276 12.11 46.50 -0.62
C THR A 276 13.11 45.90 0.36
N THR A 277 13.67 46.73 1.24
CA THR A 277 14.61 46.34 2.29
C THR A 277 14.02 46.79 3.64
N GLY A 278 13.91 45.88 4.61
CA GLY A 278 13.35 46.20 5.93
C GLY A 278 11.92 46.77 5.91
N GLY A 279 11.10 46.37 4.94
CA GLY A 279 9.71 46.85 4.78
C GLY A 279 9.55 48.20 4.08
N THR A 280 10.65 48.87 3.71
CA THR A 280 10.62 50.15 2.99
C THR A 280 11.02 49.94 1.53
N THR A 281 10.24 50.48 0.58
CA THR A 281 10.58 50.48 -0.84
C THR A 281 11.77 51.42 -1.08
N THR A 282 12.92 50.84 -1.43
CA THR A 282 14.17 51.55 -1.73
C THR A 282 14.36 51.80 -3.22
N GLY A 283 13.50 51.26 -4.08
CA GLY A 283 13.38 51.64 -5.49
C GLY A 283 12.23 50.90 -6.17
N TYR A 284 11.72 51.40 -7.29
CA TYR A 284 10.67 50.72 -8.05
C TYR A 284 10.65 51.12 -9.53
N MET A 285 10.14 50.26 -10.40
CA MET A 285 9.84 50.60 -11.80
C MET A 285 8.40 51.06 -11.92
N ASP A 286 8.13 52.36 -12.12
CA ASP A 286 6.76 52.87 -12.22
C ASP A 286 5.95 52.27 -13.39
N THR A 287 4.67 52.62 -13.49
CA THR A 287 3.76 52.11 -14.53
C THR A 287 4.15 52.54 -15.96
N ALA A 288 5.06 53.50 -16.11
CA ALA A 288 5.63 53.90 -17.39
C ALA A 288 6.96 53.19 -17.70
N GLY A 289 7.39 52.25 -16.84
CA GLY A 289 8.64 51.50 -16.97
C GLY A 289 9.88 52.27 -16.52
N LYS A 290 9.72 53.42 -15.84
CA LYS A 290 10.85 54.21 -15.36
C LYS A 290 11.33 53.67 -14.02
N PHE A 291 12.64 53.44 -13.92
CA PHE A 291 13.25 53.05 -12.65
C PHE A 291 13.46 54.25 -11.73
N ILE A 292 12.86 54.20 -10.54
CA ILE A 292 12.89 55.22 -9.50
C ILE A 292 13.73 54.71 -8.33
N LEU A 293 14.80 55.42 -8.00
CA LEU A 293 15.70 55.17 -6.87
C LEU A 293 15.90 56.48 -6.07
N PRO A 294 15.68 56.49 -4.75
CA PRO A 294 16.12 57.59 -3.89
C PRO A 294 17.65 57.58 -3.79
N GLY A 295 18.32 58.39 -4.63
CA GLY A 295 19.77 58.51 -4.69
C GLY A 295 20.44 57.42 -5.52
N ILE A 296 21.37 57.83 -6.40
CA ILE A 296 22.24 56.92 -7.16
C ILE A 296 23.68 57.21 -6.71
N SER A 297 24.28 56.31 -5.95
CA SER A 297 25.70 56.41 -5.54
C SER A 297 26.53 55.51 -6.44
N LEU A 298 27.39 56.11 -7.28
CA LEU A 298 28.29 55.37 -8.18
C LEU A 298 29.74 55.69 -7.82
N THR A 299 30.56 54.66 -7.64
CA THR A 299 31.97 54.82 -7.20
C THR A 299 32.97 54.84 -8.35
N THR A 300 32.60 54.31 -9.54
CA THR A 300 33.56 54.09 -10.64
C THR A 300 33.05 54.42 -12.06
N ALA A 301 31.74 54.61 -12.26
CA ALA A 301 31.15 54.93 -13.57
C ALA A 301 30.04 55.99 -13.45
N GLY A 302 29.74 56.71 -14.52
CA GLY A 302 28.60 57.63 -14.57
C GLY A 302 27.27 56.93 -14.88
N VAL A 303 26.15 57.63 -14.66
CA VAL A 303 24.84 57.21 -15.19
C VAL A 303 24.83 57.48 -16.70
N SER A 304 24.68 56.44 -17.53
CA SER A 304 24.39 56.61 -18.95
C SER A 304 22.88 56.73 -19.14
N SER A 305 22.40 57.90 -19.53
CA SER A 305 20.98 58.16 -19.78
C SER A 305 20.83 59.00 -21.05
N THR A 306 19.78 58.75 -21.84
CA THR A 306 19.44 59.60 -23.00
C THR A 306 19.00 61.00 -22.55
N ASN A 307 18.29 61.10 -21.43
CA ASN A 307 17.87 62.34 -20.81
C ASN A 307 17.98 62.23 -19.29
N GLY A 308 18.65 63.20 -18.65
CA GLY A 308 18.63 63.39 -17.20
C GLY A 308 17.67 64.51 -16.82
N TYR A 309 16.73 64.25 -15.92
CA TYR A 309 15.83 65.27 -15.35
C TYR A 309 15.99 65.31 -13.84
N PHE A 310 16.41 66.47 -13.31
CA PHE A 310 16.52 66.74 -11.88
C PHE A 310 15.42 67.72 -11.50
N SER A 311 14.46 67.29 -10.66
CA SER A 311 13.35 68.13 -10.18
C SER A 311 13.73 69.07 -9.03
N GLY A 312 14.99 69.00 -8.58
CA GLY A 312 15.56 69.86 -7.55
C GLY A 312 17.02 70.18 -7.87
N ASN A 313 17.77 70.60 -6.86
CA ASN A 313 19.18 70.97 -7.04
C ASN A 313 20.01 69.77 -7.51
N ALA A 314 20.77 69.96 -8.59
CA ALA A 314 21.83 69.03 -9.00
C ALA A 314 23.16 69.56 -8.42
N SER A 315 23.76 68.81 -7.51
CA SER A 315 25.06 69.13 -6.90
C SER A 315 26.08 68.05 -7.24
N THR A 316 27.32 68.43 -7.50
CA THR A 316 28.45 67.52 -7.68
C THR A 316 29.47 67.76 -6.58
N ASP A 317 30.05 66.69 -6.03
CA ASP A 317 31.22 66.79 -5.14
C ASP A 317 32.49 66.86 -6.01
N GLY A 318 32.75 68.05 -6.55
CA GLY A 318 33.81 68.30 -7.54
C GLY A 318 33.29 69.02 -8.79
N ASN A 319 34.02 68.87 -9.90
CA ASN A 319 33.70 69.57 -11.14
C ASN A 319 32.46 69.00 -11.83
N PHE A 320 31.52 69.88 -12.22
CA PHE A 320 30.51 69.56 -13.21
C PHE A 320 31.14 69.59 -14.61
N VAL A 321 31.42 68.42 -15.18
CA VAL A 321 32.10 68.28 -16.47
C VAL A 321 31.09 67.93 -17.57
N LEU A 322 31.02 68.75 -18.61
CA LEU A 322 30.31 68.48 -19.87
C LEU A 322 31.35 68.18 -20.95
N SER A 323 31.63 66.89 -21.24
CA SER A 323 32.71 66.47 -22.16
C SER A 323 32.21 65.98 -23.52
N ALA A 324 31.10 66.51 -24.04
CA ALA A 324 30.65 66.15 -25.39
C ALA A 324 31.41 66.99 -26.43
N SER A 325 31.85 66.37 -27.54
CA SER A 325 32.32 67.10 -28.71
C SER A 325 31.18 67.96 -29.27
N GLY A 326 31.18 69.26 -28.97
CA GLY A 326 30.07 70.18 -29.29
C GLY A 326 29.05 70.41 -28.16
N GLY A 327 29.39 70.04 -26.92
CA GLY A 327 28.55 70.32 -25.75
C GLY A 327 28.44 71.81 -25.44
N ARG A 328 27.23 72.29 -25.13
CA ARG A 328 26.94 73.66 -24.70
C ARG A 328 26.45 73.65 -23.26
N LEU A 329 27.10 74.39 -22.37
CA LEU A 329 26.53 74.73 -21.07
C LEU A 329 25.62 75.95 -21.25
N THR A 330 24.36 75.82 -20.86
CA THR A 330 23.40 76.94 -20.87
C THR A 330 22.84 77.12 -19.48
N TRP A 331 22.99 78.32 -18.90
CA TRP A 331 22.25 78.75 -17.72
C TRP A 331 21.25 79.83 -18.14
N GLY A 332 19.96 79.62 -17.90
CA GLY A 332 18.88 80.45 -18.45
C GLY A 332 18.19 79.81 -19.67
N ALA A 333 17.30 80.55 -20.35
CA ALA A 333 16.61 80.03 -21.52
C ALA A 333 17.50 80.13 -22.78
N VAL A 334 17.38 79.15 -23.68
CA VAL A 334 18.17 79.15 -24.93
C VAL A 334 17.87 80.35 -25.83
N THR A 335 16.73 81.00 -25.62
CA THR A 335 16.24 82.14 -26.40
C THR A 335 16.42 83.48 -25.71
N ASN A 336 16.44 83.57 -24.37
CA ASN A 336 16.51 84.83 -23.62
C ASN A 336 17.23 84.67 -22.28
N ASP A 337 17.96 85.72 -21.90
CA ASP A 337 18.58 85.90 -20.57
C ASP A 337 19.38 84.68 -20.12
N SER A 338 20.42 84.36 -20.90
CA SER A 338 21.26 83.19 -20.66
C SER A 338 22.75 83.44 -20.75
N ILE A 339 23.49 82.64 -19.99
CA ILE A 339 24.93 82.46 -20.09
C ILE A 339 25.17 81.20 -20.90
N HIS A 340 25.87 81.34 -22.03
CA HIS A 340 26.25 80.25 -22.90
C HIS A 340 27.77 80.06 -22.88
N GLY A 341 28.22 78.88 -22.49
CA GLY A 341 29.58 78.41 -22.76
C GLY A 341 29.55 77.46 -23.94
N ASP A 342 30.17 77.84 -25.06
CA ASP A 342 30.35 76.97 -26.22
C ASP A 342 31.74 76.34 -26.18
N ALA A 343 31.77 75.01 -26.07
CA ALA A 343 33.01 74.23 -26.05
C ALA A 343 33.32 73.58 -27.42
N SER A 344 32.61 73.95 -28.48
CA SER A 344 32.86 73.42 -29.83
C SER A 344 34.28 73.75 -30.29
N ALA A 345 34.89 72.84 -31.05
CA ALA A 345 36.29 72.91 -31.47
C ALA A 345 36.66 74.19 -32.27
N ASN A 346 35.66 74.92 -32.76
CA ASN A 346 35.85 76.06 -33.63
C ASN A 346 35.45 77.40 -33.00
N ASN A 347 34.79 77.39 -31.82
CA ASN A 347 34.20 78.59 -31.24
C ASN A 347 34.21 78.50 -29.71
N HIS A 348 35.37 78.74 -29.10
CA HIS A 348 35.50 78.80 -27.65
C HIS A 348 35.17 80.21 -27.16
N TYR A 349 33.94 80.40 -26.67
CA TYR A 349 33.55 81.63 -25.99
C TYR A 349 32.57 81.37 -24.86
N ILE A 350 32.57 82.28 -23.89
CA ILE A 350 31.49 82.45 -22.93
C ILE A 350 30.75 83.72 -23.32
N ARG A 351 29.45 83.65 -23.56
CA ARG A 351 28.64 84.84 -23.83
C ARG A 351 27.48 84.96 -22.85
N PHE A 352 27.12 86.20 -22.63
CA PHE A 352 25.97 86.63 -21.85
C PHE A 352 24.99 87.25 -22.83
N THR A 353 23.79 86.70 -22.87
CA THR A 353 22.72 87.20 -23.70
C THR A 353 21.64 87.79 -22.83
N THR A 354 21.07 88.91 -23.26
CA THR A 354 19.91 89.54 -22.62
C THR A 354 18.87 89.81 -23.70
N SER A 355 17.63 89.39 -23.48
CA SER A 355 16.53 89.52 -24.46
C SER A 355 16.91 89.01 -25.86
N GLY A 356 17.64 87.89 -25.93
CA GLY A 356 17.99 87.23 -27.19
C GLY A 356 19.17 87.84 -27.95
N THR A 357 19.77 88.91 -27.42
CA THR A 357 20.94 89.58 -28.00
C THR A 357 22.20 89.34 -27.18
N GLU A 358 23.34 89.20 -27.84
CA GLU A 358 24.64 89.05 -27.17
C GLU A 358 25.09 90.38 -26.56
N ALA A 359 25.03 90.49 -25.24
CA ALA A 359 25.37 91.69 -24.50
C ALA A 359 26.85 91.72 -24.12
N MET A 360 27.43 90.56 -23.81
CA MET A 360 28.84 90.43 -23.46
C MET A 360 29.39 89.09 -23.93
N ARG A 361 30.67 89.05 -24.29
CA ARG A 361 31.37 87.80 -24.62
C ARG A 361 32.80 87.81 -24.11
N ILE A 362 33.32 86.62 -23.85
CA ILE A 362 34.71 86.34 -23.61
C ILE A 362 35.11 85.32 -24.67
N VAL A 363 36.00 85.69 -25.59
CA VAL A 363 36.50 84.78 -26.63
C VAL A 363 37.71 83.98 -26.15
N SER A 364 38.13 82.98 -26.92
CA SER A 364 39.25 82.07 -26.62
C SER A 364 40.58 82.76 -26.28
N THR A 365 40.82 83.95 -26.85
CA THR A 365 42.01 84.76 -26.57
C THR A 365 41.96 85.48 -25.21
N GLY A 366 40.83 85.37 -24.48
CA GLY A 366 40.58 86.03 -23.20
C GLY A 366 40.06 87.46 -23.33
N TYR A 367 39.78 87.94 -24.55
CA TYR A 367 39.24 89.29 -24.75
C TYR A 367 37.76 89.35 -24.41
N VAL A 368 37.40 90.44 -23.71
CA VAL A 368 36.02 90.72 -23.31
C VAL A 368 35.43 91.76 -24.25
N GLY A 369 34.36 91.38 -24.95
CA GLY A 369 33.52 92.29 -25.72
C GLY A 369 32.26 92.64 -24.95
N ILE A 370 31.91 93.92 -24.87
CA ILE A 370 30.60 94.40 -24.38
C ILE A 370 29.93 95.06 -25.58
N GLY A 371 28.76 94.54 -25.99
CA GLY A 371 28.02 95.01 -27.18
C GLY A 371 28.71 94.74 -28.53
N VAL A 372 29.81 93.98 -28.55
CA VAL A 372 30.55 93.62 -29.77
C VAL A 372 30.79 92.12 -29.83
N THR A 373 30.66 91.55 -31.03
CA THR A 373 30.81 90.10 -31.26
C THR A 373 32.23 89.68 -31.59
N SER A 374 33.17 90.59 -31.89
CA SER A 374 34.56 90.26 -32.24
C SER A 374 35.54 91.23 -31.58
N PRO A 375 35.74 91.16 -30.25
CA PRO A 375 36.69 92.03 -29.57
C PRO A 375 38.11 91.75 -30.06
N SER A 376 38.84 92.79 -30.45
CA SER A 376 40.20 92.70 -31.02
C SER A 376 41.32 93.05 -30.03
N GLY A 377 40.97 93.38 -28.79
CA GLY A 377 41.93 93.71 -27.72
C GLY A 377 41.30 93.65 -26.34
N LYS A 378 42.12 93.75 -25.29
CA LYS A 378 41.65 93.84 -23.91
C LYS A 378 40.88 95.16 -23.75
N THR A 379 39.64 95.08 -23.29
CA THR A 379 38.90 96.25 -22.79
C THR A 379 39.54 96.66 -21.46
N ALA A 380 40.57 97.50 -21.55
CA ALA A 380 41.07 98.24 -20.40
C ALA A 380 40.03 99.30 -20.03
N ARG A 381 39.74 99.43 -18.74
CA ARG A 381 39.31 100.72 -18.22
C ARG A 381 40.53 101.63 -18.11
#